data_AF-A0A382X1H0-F1
#
_entry.id   AF-A0A382X1H0-F1
#
_cell.length_a   1.000
_cell.length_b   1.000
_cell.length_c   1.000
_cell.angle_alpha   90.00
_cell.angle_beta   90.00
_cell.angle_gamma   90.00
#
_symmetry.space_group_name_H-M   'P 1'
#
loop_
_entity.id
_entity.type
_entity.pdbx_description
1 polymer ?
#
loop_
_entity_poly.entity_id
_entity_poly.type
_entity_poly.pdbx_seq_one_letter_code
_entity_poly.pdbx_strand_id
1 'polypeptide(L)'
;QLIGLAIAGYFPPLVNYLPNRTYLTSENAPPPINPKLQQCIEEITFPFYEEHENEIRSGVDLISQINVDYLPEKYKNSLLSSQKLVLATFDLVKDIQQKDSQLEKFISGYENLHHKVRKIQVDIRNIEEDITKLKQRKMRLERNGMENDPLVIKQISESIKTFEQMKVELLDSIPPQWETERGKFEILKKEARASRQKYRRNSDSAYEPLIQLRSVLNSTQELLEVEILLNSIKSIIEKEQPDSAMKRIKDIESTLGSIEGASSIKSKISKAR
;
A
#
# COMPACT_ATOMS: atom_id res chain seq x y z
N GLN A 1 -12.65 -34.92 9.71
CA GLN A 1 -12.18 -33.73 10.48
C GLN A 1 -10.68 -33.77 10.76
N LEU A 2 -10.11 -34.85 11.30
CA LEU A 2 -8.67 -34.94 11.60
C LEU A 2 -7.74 -34.83 10.36
N ILE A 3 -8.12 -35.42 9.23
CA ILE A 3 -7.36 -35.32 7.97
C ILE A 3 -7.33 -33.87 7.44
N GLY A 4 -8.44 -33.13 7.61
CA GLY A 4 -8.50 -31.70 7.24
C GLY A 4 -7.59 -30.82 8.10
N LEU A 5 -7.44 -31.16 9.39
CA LEU A 5 -6.52 -30.49 10.31
C LEU A 5 -5.04 -30.77 9.96
N ALA A 6 -4.74 -31.99 9.51
CA ALA A 6 -3.39 -32.34 9.04
C ALA A 6 -3.02 -31.56 7.76
N ILE A 7 -3.94 -31.44 6.80
CA ILE A 7 -3.74 -30.65 5.57
C ILE A 7 -3.60 -29.16 5.89
N ALA A 8 -4.44 -28.62 6.78
CA ALA A 8 -4.37 -27.23 7.24
C ALA A 8 -3.04 -26.90 7.96
N GLY A 9 -2.53 -27.85 8.77
CA GLY A 9 -1.25 -27.71 9.44
C GLY A 9 -0.04 -27.80 8.50
N TYR A 10 -0.13 -28.63 7.45
CA TYR A 10 0.95 -28.80 6.46
C TYR A 10 0.96 -27.70 5.39
N PHE A 11 -0.19 -27.09 5.11
CA PHE A 11 -0.34 -25.99 4.16
C PHE A 11 -1.12 -24.81 4.77
N PRO A 12 -0.52 -24.04 5.69
CA PRO A 12 -1.13 -22.84 6.27
C PRO A 12 -1.72 -21.83 5.26
N PRO A 13 -1.13 -21.62 4.05
CA PRO A 13 -1.70 -20.70 3.07
C PRO A 13 -3.06 -21.13 2.50
N LEU A 14 -3.37 -22.43 2.49
CA LEU A 14 -4.60 -22.99 1.89
C LEU A 14 -5.85 -22.65 2.70
N VAL A 15 -5.70 -22.54 4.02
CA VAL A 15 -6.80 -22.19 4.94
C VAL A 15 -7.23 -20.73 4.78
N ASN A 16 -6.29 -19.86 4.42
CA ASN A 16 -6.57 -18.45 4.12
C ASN A 16 -6.92 -18.20 2.65
N TYR A 17 -6.65 -19.15 1.75
CA TYR A 17 -6.87 -18.96 0.31
C TYR A 17 -8.36 -18.86 -0.05
N LEU A 18 -9.21 -19.76 0.47
CA LEU A 18 -10.64 -19.76 0.14
C LEU A 18 -11.38 -18.52 0.70
N PRO A 19 -11.23 -18.17 2.00
CA PRO A 19 -11.87 -16.97 2.56
C PRO A 19 -11.38 -15.69 1.87
N ASN A 20 -10.07 -15.58 1.59
CA ASN A 20 -9.53 -14.42 0.86
C ASN A 20 -10.07 -14.36 -0.57
N ARG A 21 -10.22 -15.48 -1.27
CA ARG A 21 -10.77 -15.48 -2.64
C ARG A 21 -12.22 -15.00 -2.67
N THR A 22 -13.06 -15.45 -1.74
CA THR A 22 -14.46 -15.00 -1.64
C THR A 22 -14.56 -13.53 -1.21
N TYR A 23 -13.65 -13.09 -0.35
CA TYR A 23 -13.56 -11.70 0.12
C TYR A 23 -13.09 -10.74 -0.98
N LEU A 24 -12.11 -11.16 -1.80
CA LEU A 24 -11.54 -10.39 -2.93
C LEU A 24 -12.50 -10.27 -4.13
N THR A 25 -13.56 -11.07 -4.19
CA THR A 25 -14.61 -10.99 -5.22
C THR A 25 -15.89 -10.32 -4.72
N SER A 26 -15.92 -9.79 -3.50
CA SER A 26 -17.09 -9.10 -2.94
C SER A 26 -17.07 -7.60 -3.24
N GLU A 27 -18.23 -6.97 -3.37
CA GLU A 27 -18.32 -5.50 -3.56
C GLU A 27 -17.79 -4.70 -2.36
N ASN A 28 -17.64 -5.33 -1.19
CA ASN A 28 -17.07 -4.75 0.03
C ASN A 28 -15.59 -5.12 0.21
N ALA A 29 -14.92 -5.64 -0.83
CA ALA A 29 -13.50 -5.93 -0.76
C ALA A 29 -12.73 -4.62 -0.52
N PRO A 30 -11.94 -4.51 0.57
CA PRO A 30 -10.96 -3.44 0.66
C PRO A 30 -10.04 -3.57 -0.56
N PRO A 31 -9.61 -2.45 -1.18
CA PRO A 31 -8.83 -2.50 -2.40
C PRO A 31 -7.66 -3.46 -2.18
N PRO A 32 -7.48 -4.48 -3.04
CA PRO A 32 -6.49 -5.51 -2.79
C PRO A 32 -5.09 -4.90 -2.84
N ILE A 33 -4.47 -4.70 -1.66
CA ILE A 33 -3.05 -4.39 -1.56
C ILE A 33 -2.28 -5.70 -1.67
N ASN A 34 -2.41 -6.39 -2.81
CA ASN A 34 -1.43 -7.36 -3.24
C ASN A 34 -0.54 -6.65 -4.26
N PRO A 35 0.68 -6.22 -3.87
CA PRO A 35 1.57 -5.47 -4.75
C PRO A 35 1.85 -6.18 -6.07
N LYS A 36 1.81 -7.53 -6.08
CA LYS A 36 1.99 -8.33 -7.30
C LYS A 36 0.79 -8.23 -8.23
N LEU A 37 -0.43 -8.26 -7.71
CA LEU A 37 -1.64 -8.11 -8.53
C LEU A 37 -1.76 -6.69 -9.10
N GLN A 38 -1.38 -5.66 -8.33
CA GLN A 38 -1.37 -4.28 -8.82
C GLN A 38 -0.42 -4.12 -10.01
N GLN A 39 0.76 -4.72 -9.93
CA GLN A 39 1.69 -4.74 -11.06
C GLN A 39 1.13 -5.51 -12.27
N CYS A 40 0.48 -6.65 -12.07
CA CYS A 40 -0.15 -7.38 -13.18
C CYS A 40 -1.28 -6.58 -13.86
N ILE A 41 -2.05 -5.81 -13.09
CA ILE A 41 -3.06 -4.90 -13.66
C ILE A 41 -2.38 -3.82 -14.48
N GLU A 42 -1.31 -3.22 -13.97
CA GLU A 42 -0.51 -2.21 -14.67
C GLU A 42 0.03 -2.71 -16.02
N GLU A 43 0.47 -3.96 -16.09
CA GLU A 43 0.94 -4.62 -17.33
C GLU A 43 -0.14 -4.72 -18.41
N ILE A 44 -1.42 -4.71 -18.04
CA ILE A 44 -2.55 -4.71 -18.96
C ILE A 44 -3.04 -3.28 -19.24
N THR A 45 -3.04 -2.40 -18.24
CA THR A 45 -3.57 -1.04 -18.39
C THR A 45 -2.62 -0.10 -19.11
N PHE A 46 -1.31 -0.26 -18.99
CA PHE A 46 -0.35 0.62 -19.68
C PHE A 46 -0.43 0.50 -21.21
N PRO A 47 -0.46 -0.71 -21.81
CA PRO A 47 -0.72 -0.86 -23.24
C PRO A 47 -2.06 -0.23 -23.66
N PHE A 48 -3.10 -0.42 -22.86
CA PHE A 48 -4.41 0.20 -23.12
C PHE A 48 -4.31 1.74 -23.16
N TYR A 49 -3.56 2.36 -22.24
CA TYR A 49 -3.36 3.81 -22.28
C TYR A 49 -2.61 4.28 -23.52
N GLU A 50 -1.63 3.51 -23.98
CA GLU A 50 -0.87 3.84 -25.19
C GLU A 50 -1.75 3.72 -26.46
N GLU A 51 -2.53 2.65 -26.57
CA GLU A 51 -3.46 2.42 -27.68
C GLU A 51 -4.58 3.47 -27.73
N HIS A 52 -5.10 3.88 -26.56
CA HIS A 52 -6.24 4.77 -26.44
C HIS A 52 -5.86 6.21 -26.02
N GLU A 53 -4.59 6.61 -26.14
CA GLU A 53 -4.13 7.93 -25.66
C GLU A 53 -4.96 9.09 -26.26
N ASN A 54 -5.20 9.05 -27.58
CA ASN A 54 -5.98 10.08 -28.28
C ASN A 54 -7.44 10.12 -27.82
N GLU A 55 -8.06 8.98 -27.57
CA GLU A 55 -9.44 8.89 -27.10
C GLU A 55 -9.57 9.44 -25.68
N ILE A 56 -8.64 9.07 -24.79
CA ILE A 56 -8.60 9.56 -23.41
C ILE A 56 -8.39 11.08 -23.39
N ARG A 57 -7.45 11.59 -24.18
CA ARG A 57 -7.21 13.04 -24.30
C ARG A 57 -8.43 13.78 -24.84
N SER A 58 -9.05 13.26 -25.89
CA SER A 58 -10.28 13.84 -26.46
C SER A 58 -11.43 13.83 -25.46
N GLY A 59 -11.55 12.80 -24.62
CA GLY A 59 -12.53 12.75 -23.53
C GLY A 59 -12.30 13.82 -22.47
N VAL A 60 -11.04 14.07 -22.09
CA VAL A 60 -10.68 15.18 -21.20
C VAL A 60 -11.03 16.53 -21.82
N ASP A 61 -10.71 16.72 -23.10
CA ASP A 61 -11.01 17.96 -23.84
C ASP A 61 -12.51 18.20 -23.93
N LEU A 62 -13.31 17.16 -24.20
CA LEU A 62 -14.76 17.24 -24.22
C LEU A 62 -15.32 17.73 -22.88
N ILE A 63 -14.88 17.14 -21.77
CA ILE A 63 -15.33 17.54 -20.43
C ILE A 63 -14.90 18.98 -20.11
N SER A 64 -13.73 19.41 -20.57
CA SER A 64 -13.23 20.77 -20.36
C SER A 64 -14.10 21.86 -21.02
N GLN A 65 -14.87 21.50 -22.05
CA GLN A 65 -15.75 22.41 -22.78
C GLN A 65 -17.17 22.48 -22.19
N ILE A 66 -17.51 21.60 -21.25
CA ILE A 66 -18.83 21.61 -20.60
C ILE A 66 -18.93 22.82 -19.68
N ASN A 67 -20.03 23.56 -19.78
CA ASN A 67 -20.33 24.61 -18.81
C ASN A 67 -20.59 23.98 -17.43
N VAL A 68 -19.70 24.25 -16.48
CA VAL A 68 -19.80 23.80 -15.09
C VAL A 68 -19.91 24.97 -14.10
N ASP A 69 -20.29 26.16 -14.58
CA ASP A 69 -20.31 27.38 -13.77
C ASP A 69 -21.29 27.33 -12.60
N TYR A 70 -22.33 26.50 -12.73
CA TYR A 70 -23.33 26.25 -11.70
C TYR A 70 -22.82 25.37 -10.55
N LEU A 71 -21.70 24.67 -10.71
CA LEU A 71 -21.14 23.85 -9.64
C LEU A 71 -20.52 24.73 -8.55
N PRO A 72 -20.54 24.31 -7.27
CA PRO A 72 -19.73 24.95 -6.24
C PRO A 72 -18.24 24.92 -6.57
N GLU A 73 -17.51 25.97 -6.18
CA GLU A 73 -16.09 26.18 -6.48
C GLU A 73 -15.19 24.99 -6.12
N LYS A 74 -15.51 24.30 -5.01
CA LYS A 74 -14.82 23.07 -4.59
C LYS A 74 -14.84 22.01 -5.69
N TYR A 75 -15.99 21.77 -6.31
CA TYR A 75 -16.17 20.72 -7.31
C TYR A 75 -15.56 21.13 -8.66
N LYS A 76 -15.64 22.41 -9.05
CA LYS A 76 -14.94 22.92 -10.23
C LYS A 76 -13.44 22.68 -10.15
N ASN A 77 -12.82 23.09 -9.04
CA ASN A 77 -11.38 22.92 -8.83
C ASN A 77 -10.96 21.45 -8.77
N SER A 78 -11.81 20.59 -8.19
CA SER A 78 -11.57 19.15 -8.14
C SER A 78 -11.65 18.51 -9.53
N LEU A 79 -12.61 18.93 -10.37
CA LEU A 79 -12.73 18.47 -11.76
C LEU A 79 -11.54 18.92 -12.61
N LEU A 80 -11.12 20.19 -12.51
CA LEU A 80 -9.94 20.71 -13.19
C LEU A 80 -8.66 19.98 -12.76
N SER A 81 -8.54 19.65 -11.48
CA SER A 81 -7.41 18.87 -10.96
C SER A 81 -7.43 17.44 -11.51
N SER A 82 -8.60 16.78 -11.53
CA SER A 82 -8.80 15.45 -12.12
C SER A 82 -8.33 15.42 -13.58
N GLN A 83 -8.76 16.38 -14.40
CA GLN A 83 -8.35 16.47 -15.82
C GLN A 83 -6.83 16.52 -15.97
N LYS A 84 -6.14 17.37 -15.19
CA LYS A 84 -4.67 17.47 -15.21
C LYS A 84 -4.00 16.15 -14.81
N LEU A 85 -4.53 15.46 -13.82
CA LEU A 85 -3.99 14.17 -13.36
C LEU A 85 -4.21 13.07 -14.40
N VAL A 86 -5.36 13.03 -15.08
CA VAL A 86 -5.59 12.11 -16.21
C VAL A 86 -4.52 12.32 -17.28
N LEU A 87 -4.29 13.55 -17.72
CA LEU A 87 -3.28 13.87 -18.74
C LEU A 87 -1.85 13.58 -18.27
N ALA A 88 -1.54 13.75 -16.98
CA ALA A 88 -0.23 13.43 -16.42
C ALA A 88 0.07 11.92 -16.41
N THR A 89 -0.95 11.06 -16.55
CA THR A 89 -0.80 9.60 -16.52
C THR A 89 0.20 9.10 -17.57
N PHE A 90 0.16 9.66 -18.78
CA PHE A 90 1.03 9.21 -19.88
C PHE A 90 2.52 9.40 -19.57
N ASP A 91 2.89 10.55 -18.99
CA ASP A 91 4.28 10.82 -18.60
C ASP A 91 4.71 9.96 -17.40
N LEU A 92 3.79 9.68 -16.47
CA LEU A 92 4.05 8.78 -15.34
C LEU A 92 4.28 7.33 -15.79
N VAL A 93 3.53 6.85 -16.77
CA VAL A 93 3.72 5.52 -17.37
C VAL A 93 5.07 5.42 -18.06
N LYS A 94 5.45 6.44 -18.84
CA LYS A 94 6.78 6.53 -19.48
C LYS A 94 7.92 6.53 -18.45
N ASP A 95 7.78 7.29 -17.36
CA ASP A 95 8.75 7.31 -16.26
C ASP A 95 8.90 5.92 -15.61
N ILE A 96 7.79 5.21 -15.38
CA ILE A 96 7.83 3.83 -14.86
C ILE A 96 8.59 2.91 -15.83
N GLN A 97 8.22 2.90 -17.11
CA GLN A 97 8.86 2.06 -18.12
C GLN A 97 10.38 2.34 -18.20
N GLN A 98 10.77 3.62 -18.14
CA GLN A 98 12.17 4.02 -18.13
C GLN A 98 12.91 3.50 -16.89
N LYS A 99 12.35 3.68 -15.70
CA LYS A 99 12.97 3.26 -14.43
C LYS A 99 13.05 1.74 -14.31
N ASP A 100 12.01 1.02 -14.73
CA ASP A 100 12.01 -0.43 -14.76
C ASP A 100 13.05 -0.95 -15.77
N SER A 101 13.15 -0.36 -16.97
CA SER A 101 14.18 -0.72 -17.95
C SER A 101 15.60 -0.48 -17.42
N GLN A 102 15.83 0.63 -16.69
CA GLN A 102 17.11 0.90 -16.04
C GLN A 102 17.46 -0.13 -14.96
N LEU A 103 16.47 -0.51 -14.14
CA LEU A 103 16.63 -1.52 -13.10
C LEU A 103 16.92 -2.90 -13.69
N GLU A 104 16.15 -3.35 -14.69
CA GLU A 104 16.32 -4.66 -15.34
C GLU A 104 17.70 -4.79 -16.00
N LYS A 105 18.14 -3.74 -16.72
CA LYS A 105 19.48 -3.70 -17.31
C LYS A 105 20.59 -3.82 -16.25
N PHE A 106 20.39 -3.19 -15.09
CA PHE A 106 21.35 -3.28 -13.99
C PHE A 106 21.34 -4.68 -13.35
N ILE A 107 20.17 -5.30 -13.18
CA ILE A 107 20.01 -6.64 -12.61
C ILE A 107 20.84 -7.66 -13.39
N SER A 108 20.80 -7.64 -14.73
CA SER A 108 21.55 -8.60 -15.55
C SER A 108 23.07 -8.61 -15.27
N GLY A 109 23.66 -7.46 -14.95
CA GLY A 109 25.09 -7.35 -14.60
C GLY A 109 25.40 -7.60 -13.11
N TYR A 110 24.40 -7.46 -12.24
CA TYR A 110 24.54 -7.52 -10.79
C TYR A 110 24.21 -8.90 -10.19
N GLU A 111 23.40 -9.70 -10.88
CA GLU A 111 22.88 -10.98 -10.41
C GLU A 111 23.98 -11.96 -9.92
N ASN A 112 25.02 -12.16 -10.72
CA ASN A 112 26.13 -13.06 -10.36
C ASN A 112 26.88 -12.60 -9.10
N LEU A 113 27.17 -11.30 -9.00
CA LEU A 113 27.80 -10.71 -7.82
C LEU A 113 26.91 -10.87 -6.59
N HIS A 114 25.61 -10.61 -6.75
CA HIS A 114 24.63 -10.78 -5.69
C HIS A 114 24.57 -12.23 -5.19
N HIS A 115 24.42 -13.21 -6.07
CA HIS A 115 24.37 -14.62 -5.66
C HIS A 115 25.65 -15.07 -4.97
N LYS A 116 26.83 -14.65 -5.48
CA LYS A 116 28.13 -14.96 -4.86
C LYS A 116 28.18 -14.45 -3.42
N VAL A 117 27.87 -13.17 -3.20
CA VAL A 117 27.92 -12.58 -1.85
C VAL A 117 26.84 -13.15 -0.93
N ARG A 118 25.64 -13.44 -1.46
CA ARG A 118 24.58 -14.07 -0.67
C ARG A 118 24.95 -15.47 -0.19
N LYS A 119 25.65 -16.25 -1.01
CA LYS A 119 26.18 -17.55 -0.59
C LYS A 119 27.18 -17.40 0.56
N ILE A 120 28.17 -16.51 0.42
CA ILE A 120 29.14 -16.20 1.48
C ILE A 120 28.43 -15.79 2.79
N GLN A 121 27.42 -14.91 2.70
CA GLN A 121 26.65 -14.46 3.87
C GLN A 121 25.80 -15.58 4.51
N VAL A 122 25.31 -16.55 3.72
CA VAL A 122 24.65 -17.75 4.26
C VAL A 122 25.66 -18.61 5.01
N ASP A 123 26.83 -18.85 4.41
CA ASP A 123 27.88 -19.67 5.03
C ASP A 123 28.37 -19.06 6.35
N ILE A 124 28.57 -17.74 6.39
CA ILE A 124 28.90 -17.00 7.62
C ILE A 124 27.82 -17.20 8.70
N ARG A 125 26.53 -17.09 8.35
CA ARG A 125 25.43 -17.26 9.31
C ARG A 125 25.39 -18.69 9.88
N ASN A 126 25.60 -19.70 9.04
CA ASN A 126 25.68 -21.08 9.49
C ASN A 126 26.84 -21.29 10.47
N ILE A 127 28.01 -20.73 10.16
CA ILE A 127 29.19 -20.77 11.05
C ILE A 127 28.89 -20.06 12.39
N GLU A 128 28.22 -18.91 12.36
CA GLU A 128 27.82 -18.19 13.59
C GLU A 128 26.86 -18.99 14.47
N GLU A 129 25.91 -19.70 13.85
CA GLU A 129 25.00 -20.61 14.55
C GLU A 129 25.77 -21.78 15.19
N ASP A 130 26.73 -22.37 14.47
CA ASP A 130 27.52 -23.49 14.97
C ASP A 130 28.47 -23.07 16.10
N ILE A 131 29.13 -21.91 15.98
CA ILE A 131 29.89 -21.30 17.08
C ILE A 131 28.99 -21.11 18.30
N THR A 132 27.77 -20.61 18.10
CA THR A 132 26.82 -20.38 19.20
C THR A 132 26.45 -21.70 19.90
N LYS A 133 26.13 -22.75 19.14
CA LYS A 133 25.84 -24.09 19.68
C LYS A 133 27.04 -24.67 20.44
N LEU A 134 28.25 -24.54 19.90
CA LEU A 134 29.48 -24.99 20.54
C LEU A 134 29.76 -24.23 21.85
N LYS A 135 29.58 -22.90 21.87
CA LYS A 135 29.71 -22.07 23.07
C LYS A 135 28.70 -22.49 24.15
N GLN A 136 27.44 -22.74 23.77
CA GLN A 136 26.42 -23.24 24.70
C GLN A 136 26.75 -24.63 25.23
N ARG A 137 27.22 -25.54 24.37
CA ARG A 137 27.65 -26.89 24.78
C ARG A 137 28.82 -26.82 25.77
N LYS A 138 29.84 -26.03 25.48
CA LYS A 138 30.99 -25.80 26.36
C LYS A 138 30.54 -25.31 27.74
N MET A 139 29.70 -24.29 27.79
CA MET A 139 29.16 -23.73 29.04
C MET A 139 28.38 -24.77 29.86
N ARG A 140 27.58 -25.64 29.20
CA ARG A 140 26.84 -26.71 29.91
C ARG A 140 27.77 -27.75 30.50
N LEU A 141 28.81 -28.16 29.76
CA LEU A 141 29.80 -29.10 30.25
C LEU A 141 30.53 -28.50 31.46
N GLU A 142 31.05 -27.28 31.35
CA GLU A 142 31.75 -26.58 32.44
C GLU A 142 30.92 -26.46 33.73
N ARG A 143 29.59 -26.31 33.62
CA ARG A 143 28.68 -26.22 34.78
C ARG A 143 28.33 -27.56 35.43
N ASN A 144 28.36 -28.67 34.68
CA ASN A 144 27.86 -29.96 35.16
C ASN A 144 28.86 -30.75 36.02
N GLY A 145 30.10 -30.25 36.23
CA GLY A 145 30.98 -30.61 37.35
C GLY A 145 31.49 -32.05 37.49
N MET A 146 30.93 -33.04 36.78
CA MET A 146 31.37 -34.44 36.84
C MET A 146 32.15 -34.81 35.57
N GLU A 147 33.42 -35.20 35.73
CA GLU A 147 34.21 -35.99 34.77
C GLU A 147 34.14 -35.53 33.30
N ASN A 148 34.09 -34.22 33.04
CA ASN A 148 34.25 -33.76 31.66
C ASN A 148 35.71 -33.90 31.27
N ASP A 149 35.97 -34.78 30.30
CA ASP A 149 37.29 -34.97 29.71
C ASP A 149 37.83 -33.58 29.27
N PRO A 150 38.91 -33.08 29.91
CA PRO A 150 39.54 -31.81 29.53
C PRO A 150 39.88 -31.74 28.04
N LEU A 151 40.09 -32.91 27.41
CA LEU A 151 40.27 -33.05 25.98
C LEU A 151 39.04 -32.58 25.17
N VAL A 152 37.82 -32.88 25.61
CA VAL A 152 36.57 -32.49 24.92
C VAL A 152 36.35 -30.97 24.98
N ILE A 153 36.60 -30.34 26.13
CA ILE A 153 36.50 -28.87 26.26
C ILE A 153 37.56 -28.18 25.38
N LYS A 154 38.76 -28.75 25.31
CA LYS A 154 39.84 -28.27 24.45
C LYS A 154 39.44 -28.39 22.97
N GLN A 155 38.94 -29.54 22.53
CA GLN A 155 38.46 -29.77 21.15
C GLN A 155 37.33 -28.82 20.75
N ILE A 156 36.36 -28.56 21.63
CA ILE A 156 35.30 -27.58 21.37
C ILE A 156 35.89 -26.18 21.19
N SER A 157 36.87 -25.81 22.02
CA SER A 157 37.53 -24.51 21.94
C SER A 157 38.36 -24.35 20.65
N GLU A 158 39.03 -25.41 20.21
CA GLU A 158 39.75 -25.47 18.92
C GLU A 158 38.79 -25.38 17.73
N SER A 159 37.64 -26.06 17.80
CA SER A 159 36.60 -25.99 16.77
C SER A 159 36.04 -24.58 16.64
N ILE A 160 35.76 -23.90 17.77
CA ILE A 160 35.32 -22.50 17.78
C ILE A 160 36.36 -21.60 17.12
N LYS A 161 37.65 -21.75 17.46
CA LYS A 161 38.73 -20.95 16.82
C LYS A 161 38.81 -21.20 15.31
N THR A 162 38.68 -22.45 14.89
CA THR A 162 38.69 -22.82 13.47
C THR A 162 37.52 -22.16 12.73
N PHE A 163 36.32 -22.21 13.29
CA PHE A 163 35.14 -21.54 12.74
C PHE A 163 35.26 -20.02 12.74
N GLU A 164 35.86 -19.42 13.78
CA GLU A 164 36.14 -17.99 13.83
C GLU A 164 37.14 -17.59 12.72
N GLN A 165 38.15 -18.41 12.43
CA GLN A 165 39.07 -18.18 11.32
C GLN A 165 38.39 -18.34 9.95
N MET A 166 37.60 -19.40 9.74
CA MET A 166 36.84 -19.58 8.50
C MET A 166 35.89 -18.42 8.23
N LYS A 167 35.28 -17.85 9.28
CA LYS A 167 34.44 -16.66 9.17
C LYS A 167 35.23 -15.45 8.65
N VAL A 168 36.45 -15.22 9.16
CA VAL A 168 37.32 -14.12 8.70
C VAL A 168 37.69 -14.32 7.23
N GLU A 169 38.10 -15.53 6.84
CA GLU A 169 38.45 -15.86 5.46
C GLU A 169 37.25 -15.64 4.50
N LEU A 170 36.04 -16.01 4.93
CA LEU A 170 34.82 -15.75 4.16
C LEU A 170 34.51 -14.25 4.03
N LEU A 171 34.68 -13.47 5.10
CA LEU A 171 34.49 -12.02 5.05
C LEU A 171 35.46 -11.37 4.06
N ASP A 172 36.72 -11.77 4.09
CA ASP A 172 37.77 -11.27 3.18
C ASP A 172 37.54 -11.70 1.72
N SER A 173 36.76 -12.77 1.50
CA SER A 173 36.39 -13.24 0.16
C SER A 173 35.27 -12.43 -0.52
N ILE A 174 34.61 -11.53 0.22
CA ILE A 174 33.58 -10.64 -0.33
C ILE A 174 34.23 -9.68 -1.34
N PRO A 175 33.78 -9.62 -2.60
CA PRO A 175 34.36 -8.74 -3.59
C PRO A 175 34.29 -7.26 -3.17
N PRO A 176 35.36 -6.46 -3.33
CA PRO A 176 35.41 -5.07 -2.86
C PRO A 176 34.36 -4.17 -3.51
N GLN A 177 33.92 -4.49 -4.73
CA GLN A 177 32.86 -3.77 -5.42
C GLN A 177 31.45 -4.00 -4.84
N TRP A 178 31.27 -4.97 -3.93
CA TRP A 178 29.96 -5.37 -3.42
C TRP A 178 29.16 -4.19 -2.86
N GLU A 179 29.74 -3.41 -1.96
CA GLU A 179 29.01 -2.34 -1.26
C GLU A 179 28.55 -1.25 -2.23
N THR A 180 29.42 -0.89 -3.18
CA THR A 180 29.11 0.10 -4.21
C THR A 180 28.01 -0.39 -5.16
N GLU A 181 28.13 -1.61 -5.69
CA GLU A 181 27.12 -2.17 -6.60
C GLU A 181 25.78 -2.43 -5.90
N ARG A 182 25.83 -2.85 -4.64
CA ARG A 182 24.65 -3.00 -3.79
C ARG A 182 23.94 -1.66 -3.57
N GLY A 183 24.69 -0.59 -3.32
CA GLY A 183 24.16 0.77 -3.17
C GLY A 183 23.45 1.26 -4.43
N LYS A 184 24.07 1.06 -5.61
CA LYS A 184 23.46 1.38 -6.92
C LYS A 184 22.14 0.65 -7.12
N PHE A 185 22.11 -0.66 -6.85
CA PHE A 185 20.89 -1.46 -6.94
C PHE A 185 19.76 -0.91 -6.05
N GLU A 186 20.06 -0.58 -4.79
CA GLU A 186 19.04 -0.09 -3.86
C GLU A 186 18.47 1.27 -4.27
N ILE A 187 19.28 2.14 -4.86
CA ILE A 187 18.82 3.42 -5.43
C ILE A 187 17.87 3.15 -6.60
N LEU A 188 18.28 2.36 -7.59
CA LEU A 188 17.45 2.05 -8.78
C LEU A 188 16.13 1.39 -8.38
N LYS A 189 16.18 0.42 -7.46
CA LYS A 189 14.99 -0.25 -6.93
C LYS A 189 14.05 0.72 -6.21
N LYS A 190 14.61 1.65 -5.42
CA LYS A 190 13.81 2.66 -4.71
C LYS A 190 13.15 3.63 -5.70
N GLU A 191 13.85 4.05 -6.74
CA GLU A 191 13.32 4.93 -7.78
C GLU A 191 12.19 4.27 -8.57
N ALA A 192 12.37 3.02 -9.03
CA ALA A 192 11.33 2.26 -9.72
C ALA A 192 10.08 2.04 -8.84
N ARG A 193 10.27 1.77 -7.54
CA ARG A 193 9.15 1.70 -6.60
C ARG A 193 8.43 3.04 -6.44
N ALA A 194 9.18 4.14 -6.37
CA ALA A 194 8.64 5.48 -6.16
C ALA A 194 7.82 5.97 -7.35
N SER A 195 8.28 5.73 -8.60
CA SER A 195 7.54 6.09 -9.81
C SER A 195 6.19 5.37 -9.88
N ARG A 196 6.15 4.05 -9.59
CA ARG A 196 4.90 3.28 -9.50
C ARG A 196 3.94 3.81 -8.42
N GLN A 197 4.46 4.14 -7.23
CA GLN A 197 3.63 4.72 -6.17
C GLN A 197 3.05 6.08 -6.56
N LYS A 198 3.80 6.89 -7.33
CA LYS A 198 3.36 8.19 -7.83
C LYS A 198 2.23 8.01 -8.85
N TYR A 199 2.37 7.08 -9.80
CA TYR A 199 1.31 6.71 -10.74
C TYR A 199 0.03 6.25 -10.04
N ARG A 200 0.13 5.31 -9.08
CA ARG A 200 -1.05 4.81 -8.36
C ARG A 200 -1.85 5.93 -7.70
N ARG A 201 -1.14 6.80 -6.97
CA ARG A 201 -1.76 7.99 -6.33
C ARG A 201 -2.38 8.92 -7.36
N ASN A 202 -1.73 9.12 -8.51
CA ASN A 202 -2.26 9.93 -9.60
C ASN A 202 -3.57 9.33 -10.15
N SER A 203 -3.59 8.02 -10.41
CA SER A 203 -4.77 7.31 -10.90
C SER A 203 -5.95 7.41 -9.93
N ASP A 204 -5.72 7.15 -8.64
CA ASP A 204 -6.75 7.28 -7.61
C ASP A 204 -7.27 8.72 -7.51
N SER A 205 -6.36 9.69 -7.47
CA SER A 205 -6.69 11.12 -7.35
C SER A 205 -7.34 11.69 -8.60
N ALA A 206 -7.09 11.11 -9.77
CA ALA A 206 -7.74 11.47 -11.02
C ALA A 206 -9.21 11.03 -11.02
N TYR A 207 -9.51 9.84 -10.49
CA TYR A 207 -10.84 9.25 -10.54
C TYR A 207 -11.76 9.72 -9.41
N GLU A 208 -11.23 9.87 -8.19
CA GLU A 208 -12.00 10.22 -6.98
C GLU A 208 -12.91 11.45 -7.15
N PRO A 209 -12.47 12.59 -7.75
CA PRO A 209 -13.35 13.75 -7.96
C PRO A 209 -14.59 13.46 -8.81
N LEU A 210 -14.50 12.54 -9.77
CA LEU A 210 -15.61 12.18 -10.65
C LEU A 210 -16.66 11.38 -9.89
N ILE A 211 -16.22 10.45 -9.02
CA ILE A 211 -17.13 9.70 -8.13
C ILE A 211 -17.84 10.65 -7.19
N GLN A 212 -17.10 11.55 -6.53
CA GLN A 212 -17.67 12.52 -5.60
C GLN A 212 -18.70 13.43 -6.29
N LEU A 213 -18.36 13.96 -7.47
CA LEU A 213 -19.29 14.80 -8.23
C LEU A 213 -20.55 14.03 -8.63
N ARG A 214 -20.41 12.80 -9.12
CA ARG A 214 -21.56 11.94 -9.47
C ARG A 214 -22.44 11.67 -8.25
N SER A 215 -21.84 11.40 -7.09
CA SER A 215 -22.56 11.16 -5.85
C SER A 215 -23.41 12.37 -5.45
N VAL A 216 -22.82 13.57 -5.51
CA VAL A 216 -23.51 14.83 -5.20
C VAL A 216 -24.66 15.10 -6.18
N LEU A 217 -24.44 14.87 -7.48
CA LEU A 217 -25.49 15.04 -8.49
C LEU A 217 -26.64 14.05 -8.29
N ASN A 218 -26.34 12.80 -7.93
CA ASN A 218 -27.36 11.80 -7.63
C ASN A 218 -28.17 12.16 -6.37
N SER A 219 -27.55 12.83 -5.39
CA SER A 219 -28.22 13.27 -4.15
C SER A 219 -29.11 14.53 -4.29
N THR A 220 -29.34 15.00 -5.52
CA THR A 220 -30.11 16.23 -5.76
C THR A 220 -31.55 16.11 -5.28
N GLN A 221 -32.20 14.96 -5.50
CA GLN A 221 -33.60 14.77 -5.15
C GLN A 221 -33.80 14.74 -3.62
N GLU A 222 -32.93 14.02 -2.90
CA GLU A 222 -32.96 13.99 -1.43
C GLU A 222 -32.75 15.40 -0.86
N LEU A 223 -31.89 16.22 -1.47
CA LEU A 223 -31.67 17.59 -1.04
C LEU A 223 -32.93 18.45 -1.23
N LEU A 224 -33.63 18.32 -2.36
CA LEU A 224 -34.89 19.04 -2.62
C LEU A 224 -35.97 18.65 -1.61
N GLU A 225 -36.09 17.37 -1.25
CA GLU A 225 -37.08 16.88 -0.29
C GLU A 225 -36.87 17.46 1.13
N VAL A 226 -35.63 17.80 1.48
CA VAL A 226 -35.29 18.43 2.77
C VAL A 226 -35.66 19.92 2.83
N GLU A 227 -36.02 20.56 1.72
CA GLU A 227 -36.40 21.98 1.69
C GLU A 227 -37.53 22.30 2.69
N ILE A 228 -38.56 21.45 2.76
CA ILE A 228 -39.69 21.63 3.67
C ILE A 228 -39.21 21.60 5.13
N LEU A 229 -38.31 20.68 5.46
CA LEU A 229 -37.73 20.56 6.81
C LEU A 229 -36.91 21.81 7.15
N LEU A 230 -36.08 22.30 6.22
CA LEU A 230 -35.29 23.51 6.41
C LEU A 230 -36.17 24.74 6.63
N ASN A 231 -37.23 24.90 5.84
CA ASN A 231 -38.18 26.00 5.96
C ASN A 231 -38.97 25.95 7.27
N SER A 232 -39.09 24.78 7.90
CA SER A 232 -39.77 24.62 9.19
C SER A 232 -38.95 25.12 10.39
N ILE A 233 -37.62 25.26 10.26
CA ILE A 233 -36.70 25.56 11.38
C ILE A 233 -37.09 26.83 12.12
N LYS A 234 -37.45 27.90 11.41
CA LYS A 234 -37.88 29.16 12.03
C LYS A 234 -39.10 28.94 12.95
N SER A 235 -40.10 28.21 12.47
CA SER A 235 -41.30 27.92 13.27
C SER A 235 -40.99 27.01 14.45
N ILE A 236 -40.01 26.11 14.36
CA ILE A 236 -39.56 25.26 15.47
C ILE A 236 -38.97 26.15 16.57
N ILE A 237 -38.08 27.08 16.21
CA ILE A 237 -37.43 27.99 17.15
C ILE A 237 -38.44 28.93 17.84
N GLU A 238 -39.42 29.44 17.09
CA GLU A 238 -40.39 30.42 17.62
C GLU A 238 -41.48 29.81 18.50
N LYS A 239 -41.84 28.53 18.30
CA LYS A 239 -43.04 27.93 18.90
C LYS A 239 -42.77 26.80 19.88
N GLU A 240 -41.63 26.13 19.79
CA GLU A 240 -41.32 24.98 20.64
C GLU A 240 -40.46 25.38 21.86
N GLN A 241 -40.51 24.55 22.91
CA GLN A 241 -39.62 24.71 24.06
C GLN A 241 -38.16 24.41 23.67
N PRO A 242 -37.15 25.06 24.30
CA PRO A 242 -35.75 24.98 23.90
C PRO A 242 -35.23 23.55 23.68
N ASP A 243 -35.47 22.64 24.64
CA ASP A 243 -34.98 21.25 24.54
C ASP A 243 -35.62 20.48 23.38
N SER A 244 -36.92 20.71 23.11
CA SER A 244 -37.63 20.12 21.99
C SER A 244 -37.11 20.65 20.65
N ALA A 245 -36.96 21.97 20.56
CA ALA A 245 -36.45 22.65 19.38
C ALA A 245 -35.03 22.16 19.03
N MET A 246 -34.12 22.09 20.02
CA MET A 246 -32.76 21.59 19.84
C MET A 246 -32.73 20.15 19.32
N LYS A 247 -33.59 19.27 19.85
CA LYS A 247 -33.69 17.88 19.39
C LYS A 247 -34.16 17.80 17.94
N ARG A 248 -35.20 18.56 17.59
CA ARG A 248 -35.77 18.56 16.24
C ARG A 248 -34.80 19.15 15.20
N ILE A 249 -34.07 20.21 15.56
CA ILE A 249 -32.99 20.78 14.74
C ILE A 249 -31.86 19.76 14.53
N LYS A 250 -31.51 19.00 15.57
CA LYS A 250 -30.50 17.92 15.48
C LYS A 250 -30.95 16.80 14.54
N ASP A 251 -32.23 16.44 14.53
CA ASP A 251 -32.75 15.44 13.60
C ASP A 251 -32.64 15.92 12.15
N ILE A 252 -32.98 17.19 11.87
CA ILE A 252 -32.80 17.81 10.55
C ILE A 252 -31.31 17.84 10.15
N GLU A 253 -30.42 18.20 11.08
CA GLU A 253 -28.96 18.15 10.89
C GLU A 253 -28.49 16.73 10.50
N SER A 254 -29.04 15.70 11.15
CA SER A 254 -28.70 14.30 10.87
C SER A 254 -29.16 13.87 9.48
N THR A 255 -30.36 14.27 9.06
CA THR A 255 -30.87 14.01 7.70
C THR A 255 -29.95 14.64 6.66
N LEU A 256 -29.57 15.91 6.84
CA LEU A 256 -28.58 16.58 5.98
C LEU A 256 -27.21 15.88 5.97
N GLY A 257 -26.82 15.26 7.08
CA GLY A 257 -25.57 14.51 7.18
C GLY A 257 -25.52 13.24 6.34
N SER A 258 -26.67 12.75 5.87
CA SER A 258 -26.78 11.56 5.01
C SER A 258 -26.85 11.92 3.52
N ILE A 259 -26.93 13.22 3.19
CA ILE A 259 -27.05 13.71 1.81
C ILE A 259 -25.68 14.18 1.32
N GLU A 260 -25.25 13.62 0.19
CA GLU A 260 -23.94 13.94 -0.38
C GLU A 260 -23.88 15.39 -0.84
N GLY A 261 -22.81 16.09 -0.45
CA GLY A 261 -22.65 17.52 -0.74
C GLY A 261 -23.41 18.47 0.20
N ALA A 262 -24.27 18.00 1.11
CA ALA A 262 -25.04 18.87 2.02
C ALA A 262 -24.26 19.34 3.27
N SER A 263 -22.96 19.02 3.39
CA SER A 263 -22.15 19.30 4.59
C SER A 263 -22.05 20.78 4.96
N SER A 264 -22.02 21.68 3.97
CA SER A 264 -22.02 23.13 4.20
C SER A 264 -23.35 23.63 4.77
N ILE A 265 -24.47 23.04 4.34
CA ILE A 265 -25.81 23.36 4.86
C ILE A 265 -25.92 22.82 6.28
N LYS A 266 -25.58 21.54 6.48
CA LYS A 266 -25.52 20.89 7.80
C LYS A 266 -24.74 21.73 8.81
N SER A 267 -23.54 22.19 8.44
CA SER A 267 -22.68 22.98 9.33
C SER A 267 -23.30 24.33 9.73
N LYS A 268 -24.17 24.91 8.91
CA LYS A 268 -24.91 26.12 9.28
C LYS A 268 -26.07 25.80 10.25
N ILE A 269 -26.79 24.71 10.00
CA ILE A 269 -27.90 24.27 10.87
C ILE A 269 -27.39 23.84 12.25
N SER A 270 -26.26 23.13 12.32
CA SER A 270 -25.67 22.68 13.58
C SER A 270 -25.28 23.83 14.52
N LYS A 271 -25.09 25.05 13.99
CA LYS A 271 -24.78 26.26 14.77
C LYS A 271 -26.01 26.96 15.33
N ALA A 272 -27.21 26.61 14.86
CA ALA A 272 -28.47 27.13 15.38
C ALA A 272 -28.94 26.41 16.65
N ARG A 273 -28.30 25.27 16.99
CA ARG A 273 -28.44 24.55 18.25
C ARG A 273 -27.54 25.16 19.31
#